data_AF-A0A813ZN49-F1
#
_entry.id   AF-A0A813ZN49-F1
#
_cell.length_a   1.000
_cell.length_b   1.000
_cell.length_c   1.000
_cell.angle_alpha   90.00
_cell.angle_beta   90.00
_cell.angle_gamma   90.00
#
_symmetry.space_group_name_H-M   'P 1'
#
loop_
_entity.id
_entity.type
_entity.pdbx_description
1 polymer ?
#
loop_
_entity_poly.entity_id
_entity_poly.type
_entity_poly.pdbx_seq_one_letter_code
_entity_poly.pdbx_strand_id
1 'polypeptide(L)'
;MNDDRCANEQKSERVTAPNIGTPLRPIASSMRAASTGVSHFLDQVLCPIFDRVARQTTFVNGINLVRRLELHQDLGYLTPTTTFVTFDVAALYTMIPRDGALIVLEEFLCKYAQNGLIHGMTIDTLMNMTSSVLDTNCFVYENKYYQQIRGGAVGSPFAMTLANIYMLKWKQRLIGNQKRHNELYGRYIDDVFMTSNLSLD
;
A
#
# COMPACT_ATOMS: atom_id res chain seq x y z
N MET A 1 11.78 -47.15 37.12
CA MET A 1 10.56 -46.33 37.23
C MET A 1 10.99 -44.90 36.94
N ASN A 2 11.11 -44.57 35.65
CA ASN A 2 10.07 -43.97 34.81
C ASN A 2 9.93 -42.47 35.16
N ASP A 3 9.98 -41.52 34.23
CA ASP A 3 10.14 -41.53 32.78
C ASP A 3 10.33 -40.06 32.41
N ASP A 4 11.28 -39.78 31.50
CA ASP A 4 11.32 -38.52 30.77
C ASP A 4 9.98 -38.30 30.05
N ARG A 5 9.34 -37.13 30.24
CA ARG A 5 8.32 -36.60 29.32
C ARG A 5 7.89 -35.18 29.71
N CYS A 6 8.49 -34.18 29.06
CA CYS A 6 7.69 -33.14 28.42
C CYS A 6 8.40 -32.76 27.13
N ALA A 7 8.01 -33.47 26.08
CA ALA A 7 8.58 -33.42 24.76
C ALA A 7 8.25 -32.10 24.05
N ASN A 8 9.27 -31.60 23.36
CA ASN A 8 9.20 -30.95 22.06
C ASN A 8 7.83 -31.06 21.36
N GLU A 9 7.14 -29.93 21.25
CA GLU A 9 6.27 -29.64 20.11
C GLU A 9 6.54 -28.22 19.61
N GLN A 10 7.77 -27.97 19.13
CA GLN A 10 7.92 -27.04 18.03
C GLN A 10 7.39 -27.76 16.79
N LYS A 11 6.17 -27.44 16.38
CA LYS A 11 5.67 -27.79 15.05
C LYS A 11 6.67 -27.22 14.04
N SER A 12 7.51 -28.11 13.50
CA SER A 12 8.27 -27.90 12.28
C SER A 12 7.25 -27.69 11.16
N GLU A 13 6.79 -26.46 10.97
CA GLU A 13 6.17 -26.04 9.72
C GLU A 13 7.25 -26.14 8.65
N ARG A 14 7.25 -27.27 7.92
CA ARG A 14 8.05 -27.42 6.71
C ARG A 14 7.55 -26.37 5.73
N VAL A 15 8.28 -25.26 5.62
CA VAL A 15 8.15 -24.34 4.50
C VAL A 15 8.58 -25.12 3.27
N THR A 16 7.62 -25.63 2.50
CA THR A 16 7.90 -26.21 1.19
C THR A 16 8.46 -25.10 0.32
N ALA A 17 9.62 -25.37 -0.31
CA ALA A 17 10.17 -24.47 -1.32
C ALA A 17 9.09 -24.22 -2.40
N PRO A 18 8.95 -22.98 -2.91
CA PRO A 18 8.00 -22.70 -3.97
C PRO A 18 8.29 -23.60 -5.17
N ASN A 19 7.23 -24.01 -5.87
CA ASN A 19 7.36 -24.68 -7.16
C ASN A 19 8.30 -23.87 -8.07
N ILE A 20 9.16 -24.57 -8.82
CA ILE A 20 10.08 -23.96 -9.78
C ILE A 20 9.27 -23.07 -10.72
N GLY A 21 9.56 -21.76 -10.72
CA GLY A 21 8.85 -20.75 -11.51
C GLY A 21 7.89 -19.84 -10.74
N THR A 22 7.60 -20.11 -9.46
CA THR A 22 6.81 -19.19 -8.62
C THR A 22 7.70 -18.07 -8.06
N PRO A 23 7.41 -16.79 -8.35
CA PRO A 23 8.16 -15.68 -7.77
C PRO A 23 8.10 -15.70 -6.24
N LEU A 24 9.26 -15.70 -5.59
CA LEU A 24 9.36 -15.54 -4.15
C LEU A 24 8.96 -14.11 -3.76
N ARG A 25 8.25 -13.96 -2.63
CA ARG A 25 8.01 -12.66 -1.98
C ARG A 25 8.88 -12.60 -0.71
N PRO A 26 10.04 -11.93 -0.74
CA PRO A 26 10.85 -11.76 0.45
C PRO A 26 10.05 -10.97 1.50
N ILE A 27 9.95 -11.51 2.71
CA ILE A 27 9.28 -10.85 3.84
C ILE A 27 10.35 -10.48 4.87
N ALA A 28 10.63 -9.18 4.98
CA ALA A 28 11.35 -8.62 6.12
C ALA A 28 10.32 -8.14 7.14
N SER A 29 10.17 -8.88 8.24
CA SER A 29 9.20 -8.51 9.28
C SER A 29 9.74 -7.36 10.13
N SER A 30 8.94 -6.31 10.28
CA SER A 30 9.19 -5.24 11.27
C SER A 30 8.41 -5.43 12.57
N MET A 31 7.93 -6.65 12.86
CA MET A 31 7.25 -6.92 14.13
C MET A 31 8.22 -6.69 15.28
N ARG A 32 7.89 -5.75 16.18
CA ARG A 32 8.72 -5.35 17.34
C ARG A 32 10.04 -4.66 16.99
N ALA A 33 10.15 -4.06 15.80
CA ALA A 33 11.25 -3.14 15.51
C ALA A 33 11.20 -1.92 16.45
N ALA A 34 12.36 -1.28 16.67
CA ALA A 34 12.44 -0.08 17.51
C ALA A 34 11.50 1.05 17.01
N SER A 35 11.25 1.10 15.70
CA SER A 35 10.36 2.06 15.05
C SER A 35 8.90 1.64 14.98
N THR A 36 8.51 0.45 15.48
CA THR A 36 7.12 -0.04 15.41
C THR A 36 6.13 0.95 16.05
N GLY A 37 6.47 1.54 17.20
CA GLY A 37 5.60 2.53 17.87
C GLY A 37 5.38 3.78 17.03
N VAL A 38 6.44 4.35 16.47
CA VAL A 38 6.38 5.53 15.57
C VAL A 38 5.62 5.20 14.29
N SER A 39 5.84 4.01 13.73
CA SER A 39 5.09 3.51 12.57
C SER A 39 3.60 3.40 12.87
N HIS A 40 3.17 2.88 14.02
CA HIS A 40 1.75 2.84 14.36
C HIS A 40 1.15 4.24 14.51
N PHE A 41 1.89 5.15 15.15
CA PHE A 41 1.45 6.52 15.33
C PHE A 41 1.25 7.25 14.00
N LEU A 42 2.23 7.18 13.10
CA LEU A 42 2.13 7.79 11.77
C LEU A 42 0.96 7.21 10.97
N ASP A 43 0.75 5.89 11.04
CA ASP A 43 -0.39 5.24 10.38
C ASP A 43 -1.73 5.76 10.91
N GLN A 44 -1.90 5.84 12.23
CA GLN A 44 -3.13 6.36 12.86
C GLN A 44 -3.43 7.81 12.47
N VAL A 45 -2.40 8.62 12.25
CA VAL A 45 -2.53 10.03 11.86
C VAL A 45 -2.85 10.17 10.37
N LEU A 46 -2.21 9.38 9.51
CA LEU A 46 -2.22 9.61 8.05
C LEU A 46 -3.24 8.76 7.30
N CYS A 47 -3.49 7.53 7.75
CA CYS A 47 -4.42 6.61 7.09
C CYS A 47 -5.84 7.19 6.98
N PRO A 48 -6.44 7.81 8.02
CA PRO A 48 -7.77 8.42 7.91
C PRO A 48 -7.84 9.56 6.88
N ILE A 49 -6.76 10.32 6.74
CA ILE A 49 -6.67 11.40 5.75
C ILE A 49 -6.64 10.78 4.35
N PHE A 50 -5.78 9.77 4.14
CA PHE A 50 -5.71 9.03 2.89
C PHE A 50 -7.06 8.43 2.50
N ASP A 51 -7.71 7.71 3.41
CA ASP A 51 -9.00 7.04 3.15
C ASP A 51 -10.06 8.05 2.73
N ARG A 52 -10.13 9.20 3.41
CA ARG A 52 -11.08 10.26 3.08
C ARG A 52 -10.87 10.78 1.66
N VAL A 53 -9.62 10.99 1.22
CA VAL A 53 -9.30 11.59 -0.07
C VAL A 53 -9.33 10.58 -1.22
N ALA A 54 -9.01 9.32 -0.95
CA ALA A 54 -8.91 8.26 -1.95
C ALA A 54 -10.19 7.44 -2.13
N ARG A 55 -11.18 7.56 -1.23
CA ARG A 55 -12.45 6.81 -1.19
C ARG A 55 -13.12 6.57 -2.55
N GLN A 56 -13.21 7.60 -3.40
CA GLN A 56 -13.85 7.47 -4.73
C GLN A 56 -13.03 6.61 -5.72
N THR A 57 -11.77 6.34 -5.42
CA THR A 57 -10.82 5.64 -6.32
C THR A 57 -10.22 4.39 -5.68
N THR A 58 -10.80 3.97 -4.55
CA THR A 58 -10.44 2.76 -3.82
C THR A 58 -11.66 1.87 -3.74
N PHE A 59 -11.51 0.61 -4.14
CA PHE A 59 -12.51 -0.42 -3.91
C PHE A 59 -12.29 -1.01 -2.51
N VAL A 60 -13.39 -1.31 -1.81
CA VAL A 60 -13.33 -1.91 -0.47
C VAL A 60 -13.40 -3.43 -0.55
N ASN A 61 -14.11 -3.96 -1.54
CA ASN A 61 -14.28 -5.39 -1.81
C ASN A 61 -14.95 -5.58 -3.18
N GLY A 62 -15.15 -6.84 -3.58
CA GLY A 62 -15.83 -7.18 -4.83
C GLY A 62 -17.27 -6.65 -4.93
N ILE A 63 -18.02 -6.63 -3.82
CA ILE A 63 -19.38 -6.09 -3.80
C ILE A 63 -19.36 -4.58 -4.11
N ASN A 64 -18.39 -3.84 -3.59
CA ASN A 64 -18.22 -2.42 -3.91
C ASN A 64 -17.90 -2.21 -5.39
N LEU A 65 -17.09 -3.07 -6.00
CA LEU A 65 -16.80 -3.03 -7.43
C LEU A 65 -18.06 -3.27 -8.26
N VAL A 66 -18.79 -4.35 -7.99
CA VAL A 66 -20.03 -4.69 -8.74
C VAL A 66 -21.04 -3.55 -8.66
N ARG A 67 -21.29 -2.99 -7.47
CA ARG A 67 -22.21 -1.85 -7.32
C ARG A 67 -21.80 -0.62 -8.13
N ARG A 68 -20.49 -0.37 -8.27
CA ARG A 68 -20.01 0.75 -9.10
C ARG A 68 -20.18 0.47 -10.59
N LEU A 69 -20.02 -0.78 -11.01
CA LEU A 69 -20.28 -1.21 -12.38
C LEU A 69 -21.77 -1.09 -12.73
N GLU A 70 -22.66 -1.57 -11.86
CA GLU A 70 -24.11 -1.42 -12.00
C GLU A 70 -24.50 0.06 -12.13
N LEU A 71 -23.95 0.94 -11.28
CA LEU A 71 -24.17 2.37 -11.39
C LEU A 71 -23.69 2.95 -12.74
N HIS A 72 -22.54 2.52 -13.25
CA HIS A 72 -22.04 2.99 -14.56
C HIS A 72 -22.91 2.45 -15.72
N GLN A 73 -23.47 1.25 -15.57
CA GLN A 73 -24.44 0.70 -16.51
C GLN A 73 -25.74 1.52 -16.52
N ASP A 74 -26.29 1.82 -15.34
CA ASP A 74 -27.52 2.60 -15.18
C ASP A 74 -27.38 4.02 -15.72
N LEU A 75 -26.18 4.61 -15.60
CA LEU A 75 -25.84 5.91 -16.16
C LEU A 75 -25.54 5.88 -17.67
N GLY A 76 -25.55 4.71 -18.31
CA GLY A 76 -25.26 4.55 -19.74
C GLY A 76 -23.79 4.76 -20.10
N TYR A 77 -22.87 4.63 -19.15
CA TYR A 77 -21.43 4.80 -19.37
C TYR A 77 -20.74 3.53 -19.89
N LEU A 78 -21.38 2.37 -19.72
CA LEU A 78 -20.94 1.10 -20.29
C LEU A 78 -21.66 0.84 -21.61
N THR A 79 -20.90 0.65 -22.68
CA THR A 79 -21.35 0.27 -24.02
C THR A 79 -21.05 -1.21 -24.29
N PRO A 80 -21.64 -1.83 -25.34
CA PRO A 80 -21.29 -3.19 -25.75
C PRO A 80 -19.81 -3.38 -26.15
N THR A 81 -19.09 -2.28 -26.42
CA THR A 81 -17.67 -2.28 -26.77
C THR A 81 -16.76 -1.86 -25.61
N THR A 82 -17.31 -1.61 -24.43
CA THR A 82 -16.50 -1.28 -23.24
C THR A 82 -15.58 -2.44 -22.91
N THR A 83 -14.29 -2.17 -22.85
CA THR A 83 -13.27 -3.12 -22.41
C THR A 83 -13.02 -2.98 -20.91
N PHE A 84 -12.91 -4.10 -20.21
CA PHE A 84 -12.47 -4.14 -18.82
C PHE A 84 -10.96 -4.37 -18.77
N VAL A 85 -10.26 -3.50 -18.05
CA VAL A 85 -8.81 -3.54 -17.95
C VAL A 85 -8.42 -3.75 -16.50
N THR A 86 -7.57 -4.75 -16.26
CA THR A 86 -6.99 -5.03 -14.96
C THR A 86 -5.47 -5.05 -15.06
N PHE A 87 -4.80 -4.58 -14.02
CA PHE A 87 -3.37 -4.71 -13.87
C PHE A 87 -2.97 -4.72 -12.39
N ASP A 88 -1.91 -5.44 -12.07
CA ASP A 88 -1.32 -5.55 -10.73
C ASP A 88 -0.08 -4.66 -10.63
N VAL A 89 0.05 -3.95 -9.50
CA VAL A 89 1.25 -3.17 -9.21
C VAL A 89 2.28 -4.07 -8.52
N ALA A 90 3.25 -4.54 -9.32
CA ALA A 90 4.28 -5.43 -8.84
C ALA A 90 5.07 -4.85 -7.64
N ALA A 91 5.13 -5.62 -6.55
CA ALA A 91 5.97 -5.37 -5.39
C ALA A 91 5.80 -3.97 -4.76
N LEU A 92 4.57 -3.45 -4.73
CA LEU A 92 4.27 -2.08 -4.31
C LEU A 92 5.00 -1.67 -3.02
N TYR A 93 4.77 -2.40 -1.93
CA TYR A 93 5.29 -2.00 -0.61
C TYR A 93 6.81 -2.10 -0.48
N THR A 94 7.44 -3.02 -1.20
CA THR A 94 8.88 -3.30 -1.07
C THR A 94 9.74 -2.54 -2.08
N MET A 95 9.14 -1.92 -3.10
CA MET A 95 9.87 -1.30 -4.20
C MET A 95 9.68 0.22 -4.34
N ILE A 96 8.88 0.85 -3.49
CA ILE A 96 8.70 2.31 -3.55
C ILE A 96 10.05 3.04 -3.31
N PRO A 97 10.42 3.99 -4.16
CA PRO A 97 11.64 4.78 -3.96
C PRO A 97 11.48 5.69 -2.74
N ARG A 98 12.43 5.60 -1.80
CA ARG A 98 12.42 6.35 -0.53
C ARG A 98 12.26 7.85 -0.75
N ASP A 99 13.13 8.45 -1.54
CA ASP A 99 13.15 9.91 -1.73
C ASP A 99 11.88 10.41 -2.44
N GLY A 100 11.40 9.65 -3.43
CA GLY A 100 10.13 9.93 -4.08
C GLY A 100 8.94 9.83 -3.10
N ALA A 101 8.95 8.86 -2.19
CA ALA A 101 7.91 8.71 -1.17
C ALA A 101 7.90 9.87 -0.17
N LEU A 102 9.08 10.35 0.25
CA LEU A 102 9.21 11.50 1.14
C LEU A 102 8.67 12.78 0.49
N ILE A 103 9.06 13.06 -0.76
CA ILE A 103 8.56 14.23 -1.51
C ILE A 103 7.03 14.16 -1.64
N VAL A 104 6.48 13.00 -2.04
CA VAL A 104 5.03 12.85 -2.21
C VAL A 104 4.30 12.97 -0.87
N LEU A 105 4.88 12.46 0.22
CA LEU A 105 4.30 12.61 1.55
C LEU A 105 4.28 14.08 1.98
N GLU A 106 5.37 14.81 1.79
CA GLU A 106 5.44 16.24 2.12
C GLU A 106 4.38 17.04 1.36
N GLU A 107 4.27 16.83 0.04
CA GLU A 107 3.21 17.44 -0.77
C GLU A 107 1.81 17.09 -0.25
N PHE A 108 1.60 15.84 0.15
CA PHE A 108 0.34 15.36 0.70
C PHE A 108 0.02 16.07 2.03
N LEU A 109 0.99 16.17 2.94
CA LEU A 109 0.84 16.85 4.22
C LEU A 109 0.55 18.34 4.02
N CYS A 110 1.32 19.03 3.18
CA CYS A 110 1.10 20.44 2.85
C CYS A 110 -0.31 20.69 2.29
N LYS A 111 -0.81 19.77 1.46
CA LYS A 111 -2.14 19.89 0.85
C LYS A 111 -3.29 19.72 1.84
N TYR A 112 -3.13 18.89 2.87
CA TYR A 112 -4.20 18.53 3.80
C TYR A 112 -4.03 19.08 5.21
N ALA A 113 -2.92 19.77 5.49
CA ALA A 113 -2.68 20.47 6.74
C ALA A 113 -3.66 21.63 6.94
N GLN A 114 -4.04 21.85 8.19
CA GLN A 114 -4.83 23.01 8.61
C GLN A 114 -3.91 23.94 9.38
N ASN A 115 -3.68 25.15 8.85
CA ASN A 115 -2.72 26.12 9.41
C ASN A 115 -1.30 25.52 9.60
N GLY A 116 -0.86 24.69 8.65
CA GLY A 116 0.45 24.03 8.72
C GLY A 116 0.54 22.86 9.71
N LEU A 117 -0.58 22.44 10.30
CA LEU A 117 -0.65 21.37 11.29
C LEU A 117 -1.51 20.19 10.82
N ILE A 118 -1.10 18.99 11.23
CA ILE A 118 -1.88 17.76 11.14
C ILE A 118 -1.99 17.18 12.55
N HIS A 119 -3.23 17.06 13.06
CA HIS A 119 -3.47 16.61 14.44
C HIS A 119 -2.63 17.38 15.50
N GLY A 120 -2.42 18.68 15.29
CA GLY A 120 -1.64 19.54 16.19
C GLY A 120 -0.11 19.45 16.04
N MET A 121 0.40 18.64 15.11
CA MET A 121 1.84 18.53 14.83
C MET A 121 2.24 19.27 13.56
N THR A 122 3.46 19.80 13.53
CA THR A 122 4.04 20.40 12.33
C THR A 122 4.38 19.34 11.29
N ILE A 123 4.38 19.77 10.02
CA ILE A 123 4.79 18.91 8.89
C ILE A 123 6.22 18.40 9.09
N ASP A 124 7.15 19.26 9.52
CA ASP A 124 8.54 18.87 9.80
C ASP A 124 8.65 17.74 10.82
N THR A 125 7.81 17.78 11.87
CA THR A 125 7.78 16.72 12.90
C THR A 125 7.38 15.37 12.29
N LEU A 126 6.34 15.36 11.46
CA LEU A 126 5.88 14.16 10.77
C LEU A 126 6.89 13.64 9.75
N MET A 127 7.57 14.54 9.04
CA MET A 127 8.62 14.19 8.07
C MET A 127 9.87 13.61 8.76
N ASN A 128 10.25 14.14 9.92
CA ASN A 128 11.35 13.61 10.73
C ASN A 128 11.04 12.22 11.30
N MET A 129 9.82 12.02 11.82
CA MET A 129 9.34 10.70 12.26
C MET A 129 9.34 9.70 11.10
N THR A 130 8.83 10.11 9.94
CA THR A 130 8.80 9.28 8.73
C THR A 130 10.20 8.84 8.32
N SER A 131 11.13 9.78 8.21
CA SER A 131 12.52 9.49 7.85
C SER A 131 13.15 8.50 8.84
N SER A 132 12.91 8.70 10.14
CA SER A 132 13.39 7.80 11.19
C SER A 132 12.84 6.37 11.05
N VAL A 133 11.56 6.20 10.69
CA VAL A 133 10.96 4.88 10.46
C VAL A 133 11.57 4.20 9.24
N LEU A 134 11.80 4.95 8.15
CA LEU A 134 12.40 4.40 6.93
C LEU A 134 13.88 4.06 7.11
N ASP A 135 14.62 4.86 7.87
CA ASP A 135 16.07 4.67 8.07
C ASP A 135 16.37 3.53 9.04
N THR A 136 15.45 3.21 9.94
CA THR A 136 15.59 2.09 10.89
C THR A 136 15.02 0.77 10.37
N ASN A 137 14.68 0.71 9.09
CA ASN A 137 14.19 -0.50 8.46
C ASN A 137 15.33 -1.50 8.20
N CYS A 138 15.66 -2.30 9.22
CA CYS A 138 16.76 -3.26 9.18
C CYS A 138 16.27 -4.69 9.43
N PHE A 139 16.96 -5.67 8.86
CA PHE A 139 16.72 -7.08 9.08
C PHE A 139 18.03 -7.86 9.23
N VAL A 140 17.95 -9.05 9.82
CA VAL A 140 19.10 -9.95 10.01
C VAL A 140 18.96 -11.15 9.08
N TYR A 141 20.03 -11.47 8.35
CA TYR A 141 20.13 -12.68 7.54
C TYR A 141 21.54 -13.26 7.68
N GLU A 142 21.65 -14.55 7.99
CA GLU A 142 22.93 -15.24 8.23
C GLU A 142 23.86 -14.47 9.21
N ASN A 143 23.32 -14.03 10.34
CA ASN A 143 24.03 -13.25 11.37
C ASN A 143 24.64 -11.92 10.88
N LYS A 144 24.21 -11.41 9.72
CA LYS A 144 24.57 -10.09 9.20
C LYS A 144 23.36 -9.17 9.24
N TYR A 145 23.62 -7.91 9.57
CA TYR A 145 22.62 -6.85 9.60
C TYR A 145 22.55 -6.19 8.23
N TYR A 146 21.35 -6.03 7.71
CA TYR A 146 21.07 -5.37 6.45
C TYR A 146 20.05 -4.26 6.67
N GLN A 147 20.21 -3.15 5.96
CA GLN A 147 19.25 -2.07 5.90
C GLN A 147 18.51 -2.13 4.57
N GLN A 148 17.19 -2.04 4.61
CA GLN A 148 16.37 -1.99 3.42
C GLN A 148 16.36 -0.55 2.86
N ILE A 149 16.96 -0.37 1.68
CA ILE A 149 17.14 0.95 1.05
C ILE A 149 15.95 1.38 0.16
N ARG A 150 14.99 0.48 -0.10
CA ARG A 150 13.81 0.71 -0.95
C ARG A 150 12.56 0.10 -0.34
N GLY A 151 11.43 0.75 -0.53
CA GLY A 151 10.15 0.37 0.05
C GLY A 151 10.15 0.50 1.57
N GLY A 152 9.14 -0.10 2.19
CA GLY A 152 9.08 -0.30 3.63
C GLY A 152 9.13 -1.79 4.00
N ALA A 153 9.34 -2.07 5.28
CA ALA A 153 9.26 -3.43 5.79
C ALA A 153 7.83 -3.94 5.69
N VAL A 154 7.73 -5.21 5.32
CA VAL A 154 6.45 -5.92 5.31
C VAL A 154 6.00 -6.08 6.76
N GLY A 155 4.79 -5.59 7.07
CA GLY A 155 4.25 -5.57 8.42
C GLY A 155 4.44 -4.25 9.18
N SER A 156 5.02 -3.22 8.56
CA SER A 156 4.90 -1.83 9.06
C SER A 156 3.56 -1.24 8.60
N PRO A 157 2.66 -0.85 9.53
CA PRO A 157 1.41 -0.18 9.17
C PRO A 157 1.65 1.09 8.34
N PHE A 158 2.62 1.89 8.77
CA PHE A 158 2.95 3.14 8.09
C PHE A 158 3.51 2.91 6.68
N ALA A 159 4.32 1.87 6.46
CA ALA A 159 4.80 1.55 5.13
C ALA A 159 3.65 1.32 4.13
N MET A 160 2.56 0.68 4.57
CA MET A 160 1.37 0.50 3.73
C MET A 160 0.67 1.82 3.43
N THR A 161 0.49 2.67 4.44
CA THR A 161 -0.12 4.00 4.28
C THR A 161 0.72 4.91 3.38
N LEU A 162 2.04 4.92 3.55
CA LEU A 162 2.96 5.67 2.71
C LEU A 162 2.90 5.19 1.26
N ALA A 163 2.85 3.87 1.03
CA ALA A 163 2.69 3.30 -0.30
C ALA A 163 1.38 3.71 -0.98
N ASN A 164 0.30 3.74 -0.21
CA ASN A 164 -1.00 4.18 -0.67
C ASN A 164 -1.01 5.67 -1.05
N ILE A 165 -0.36 6.53 -0.26
CA ILE A 165 -0.17 7.96 -0.55
C ILE A 165 0.68 8.15 -1.81
N TYR A 166 1.78 7.42 -1.95
CA TYR A 166 2.63 7.45 -3.15
C TYR A 166 1.83 7.08 -4.39
N MET A 167 1.06 5.99 -4.31
CA MET A 167 0.21 5.53 -5.39
C MET A 167 -0.88 6.54 -5.72
N LEU A 168 -1.45 7.25 -4.74
CA LEU A 168 -2.43 8.30 -4.98
C LEU A 168 -1.91 9.39 -5.89
N LYS A 169 -0.65 9.84 -5.71
CA LYS A 169 -0.01 10.81 -6.60
C LYS A 169 0.22 10.21 -7.99
N TRP A 170 0.80 9.02 -8.05
CA TRP A 170 1.11 8.34 -9.31
C TRP A 170 -0.12 8.19 -10.22
N LYS A 171 -1.26 7.78 -9.64
CA LYS A 171 -2.50 7.54 -10.40
C LYS A 171 -3.31 8.80 -10.77
N GLN A 172 -2.90 10.01 -10.36
CA GLN A 172 -3.71 11.22 -10.58
C GLN A 172 -4.03 11.47 -12.06
N ARG A 173 -3.04 11.29 -12.94
CA ARG A 173 -3.23 11.45 -14.39
C ARG A 173 -4.20 10.42 -14.95
N LEU A 174 -4.08 9.17 -14.51
CA LEU A 174 -4.96 8.08 -14.92
C LEU A 174 -6.40 8.32 -14.48
N ILE A 175 -6.62 8.68 -13.20
CA ILE A 175 -7.95 9.07 -12.69
C ILE A 175 -8.52 10.24 -13.48
N GLY A 176 -7.71 11.25 -13.79
CA GLY A 176 -8.14 12.41 -14.57
C GLY A 176 -8.61 12.03 -15.97
N ASN A 177 -7.90 11.11 -16.63
CA ASN A 177 -8.30 10.58 -17.93
C ASN A 177 -9.64 9.84 -17.85
N GLN A 178 -9.77 8.92 -16.91
CA GLN A 178 -10.97 8.10 -16.73
C GLN A 178 -12.21 8.97 -16.45
N LYS A 179 -12.07 9.97 -15.57
CA LYS A 179 -13.13 10.94 -15.30
C LYS A 179 -13.56 11.73 -16.54
N ARG A 180 -12.64 12.07 -17.43
CA ARG A 180 -12.94 12.82 -18.67
C ARG A 180 -13.80 12.00 -19.64
N HIS A 181 -13.68 10.68 -19.61
CA HIS A 181 -14.37 9.75 -20.51
C HIS A 181 -15.57 9.05 -19.85
N ASN A 182 -15.97 9.46 -18.63
CA ASN A 182 -16.97 8.78 -17.81
C ASN A 182 -16.67 7.28 -17.58
N GLU A 183 -15.38 6.96 -17.50
CA GLU A 183 -14.90 5.60 -17.28
C GLU A 183 -14.67 5.33 -15.78
N LEU A 184 -14.97 4.11 -15.35
CA LEU A 184 -14.75 3.66 -14.00
C LEU A 184 -13.26 3.41 -13.76
N TYR A 185 -12.75 3.93 -12.65
CA TYR A 185 -11.44 3.58 -12.11
C TYR A 185 -11.55 3.23 -10.63
N GLY A 186 -10.83 2.20 -10.21
CA GLY A 186 -10.52 2.02 -8.80
C GLY A 186 -9.39 1.03 -8.56
N ARG A 187 -8.90 1.03 -7.32
CA ARG A 187 -7.84 0.15 -6.86
C ARG A 187 -8.25 -0.60 -5.60
N TYR A 188 -7.95 -1.88 -5.53
CA TYR A 188 -8.01 -2.70 -4.32
C TYR A 188 -6.59 -3.16 -3.99
N ILE A 189 -5.98 -2.56 -2.96
CA ILE A 189 -4.57 -2.85 -2.58
C ILE A 189 -3.63 -2.67 -3.78
N ASP A 190 -3.15 -3.75 -4.38
CA ASP A 190 -2.22 -3.75 -5.52
C ASP A 190 -2.93 -3.91 -6.87
N ASP A 191 -4.18 -4.39 -6.85
CA ASP A 191 -5.02 -4.61 -8.03
C ASP A 191 -5.70 -3.32 -8.48
N VAL A 192 -5.53 -2.95 -9.75
CA VAL A 192 -6.26 -1.87 -10.38
C VAL A 192 -7.28 -2.44 -11.35
N PHE A 193 -8.50 -1.90 -11.31
CA PHE A 193 -9.54 -2.16 -12.30
C PHE A 193 -10.01 -0.85 -12.90
N MET A 194 -10.17 -0.83 -14.23
CA MET A 194 -10.77 0.28 -14.94
C MET A 194 -11.56 -0.18 -16.17
N THR A 195 -12.43 0.67 -16.67
CA THR A 195 -13.15 0.46 -17.93
C THR A 195 -12.54 1.33 -19.02
N SER A 196 -12.61 0.92 -20.29
CA SER A 196 -12.34 1.83 -21.40
C SER A 196 -13.32 1.67 -22.54
N ASN A 197 -13.80 2.80 -23.06
CA ASN A 197 -14.64 2.88 -24.24
C ASN A 197 -13.85 3.16 -25.53
N LEU A 198 -12.53 3.36 -25.41
CA LEU A 198 -11.63 3.49 -26.54
C LEU A 198 -11.33 2.09 -27.09
N SER A 199 -11.30 1.94 -28.42
CA SER A 199 -10.74 0.73 -29.01
C SER A 199 -9.23 0.69 -28.71
N LEU A 200 -8.73 -0.48 -28.35
CA LEU A 200 -7.31 -0.72 -28.09
C LEU A 200 -6.53 -1.02 -29.39
N ASP A 201 -7.03 -0.53 -30.52
CA ASP A 201 -6.43 -0.76 -31.85
C ASP A 201 -5.07 -0.04 -32.00
#